data_AF-A0AAD4BS16-F1
#
_entry.id   AF-A0AAD4BS16-F1
#
_cell.length_a   1.000
_cell.length_b   1.000
_cell.length_c   1.000
_cell.angle_alpha   90.00
_cell.angle_beta   90.00
_cell.angle_gamma   90.00
#
_symmetry.space_group_name_H-M   'P 1'
#
loop_
_entity.id
_entity.type
_entity.pdbx_description
1 polymer ?
#
loop_
_entity_poly.entity_id
_entity_poly.type
_entity_poly.pdbx_seq_one_letter_code
_entity_poly.pdbx_strand_id
1 'polypeptide(L)' 'MKIEKVAFTGSTLVGRKVMEASAKSNLKNVTLELGGKSPNIIFDHADLGQVVNWAAFGILSVFPSRVGLRLMSCASR' A
#
# COMPACT_ATOMS: atom_id res chain seq x y z
N MET A 1 24.57 17.99 -4.00
CA MET A 1 23.28 17.53 -4.58
C MET A 1 22.16 18.37 -3.96
N LYS A 2 21.30 19.03 -4.73
CA LYS A 2 20.34 20.08 -4.26
C LYS A 2 18.91 19.56 -3.96
N ILE A 3 18.75 18.28 -3.62
CA ILE A 3 17.42 17.70 -3.36
C ILE A 3 17.20 17.57 -1.85
N GLU A 4 16.13 18.18 -1.37
CA GLU A 4 15.75 18.26 0.05
C GLU A 4 14.88 17.08 0.54
N LYS A 5 14.01 16.54 -0.33
CA LYS A 5 13.11 15.42 0.02
C LYS A 5 12.85 14.50 -1.17
N VAL A 6 12.64 13.22 -0.90
CA VAL A 6 12.17 12.20 -1.86
C VAL A 6 10.94 11.50 -1.30
N ALA A 7 9.86 11.43 -2.08
CA ALA A 7 8.70 10.57 -1.81
C ALA A 7 8.65 9.49 -2.88
N PHE A 8 8.74 8.22 -2.48
CA PHE A 8 8.85 7.08 -3.39
C PHE A 8 7.73 6.08 -3.13
N THR A 9 7.08 5.64 -4.20
CA THR A 9 6.10 4.55 -4.19
C THR A 9 6.56 3.45 -5.13
N GLY A 10 6.69 2.23 -4.63
CA GLY A 10 7.21 1.14 -5.45
C GLY A 10 7.49 -0.14 -4.67
N SER A 11 8.40 -0.95 -5.18
CA SER A 11 8.73 -2.23 -4.54
C SER A 11 9.65 -2.05 -3.34
N THR A 12 9.56 -2.97 -2.39
CA THR A 12 10.40 -2.97 -1.17
C THR A 12 11.89 -3.06 -1.51
N LEU A 13 12.25 -3.81 -2.55
CA LEU A 13 13.65 -3.95 -3.00
C LEU A 13 14.23 -2.62 -3.50
N VAL A 14 13.45 -1.83 -4.24
CA VAL A 14 13.91 -0.52 -4.73
C VAL A 14 13.86 0.52 -3.61
N GLY A 15 12.86 0.47 -2.73
CA GLY A 15 12.76 1.36 -1.56
C GLY A 15 14.01 1.32 -0.67
N ARG A 16 14.58 0.14 -0.44
CA ARG A 16 15.86 -0.02 0.28
C ARG A 16 17.00 0.73 -0.41
N LYS A 17 17.13 0.59 -1.73
CA LYS A 17 18.15 1.29 -2.53
C LYS A 17 17.98 2.81 -2.48
N VAL A 18 16.73 3.30 -2.51
CA VAL A 18 16.44 4.74 -2.38
C VAL A 18 16.90 5.27 -1.01
N MET A 19 16.64 4.51 0.05
CA MET A 19 17.08 4.89 1.40
C MET A 19 18.60 4.89 1.53
N GLU A 20 19.29 3.87 1.00
CA GLU A 20 20.76 3.82 0.95
C GLU A 20 21.36 5.00 0.18
N ALA A 21 20.77 5.35 -0.97
CA ALA A 21 21.24 6.48 -1.77
C ALA A 21 21.06 7.82 -1.04
N SER A 22 19.98 7.97 -0.25
CA SER A 22 19.82 9.14 0.62
C SER A 22 20.92 9.22 1.68
N ALA A 23 21.18 8.11 2.38
CA ALA A 23 22.18 8.03 3.43
C ALA A 23 23.60 8.33 2.91
N LYS A 24 23.94 7.84 1.71
CA LYS A 24 25.26 8.06 1.08
C LYS A 24 25.46 9.46 0.48
N SER A 25 24.41 10.26 0.37
CA SER A 25 24.48 11.58 -0.28
C SER A 25 24.41 12.71 0.75
N ASN A 26 23.23 13.27 1.00
CA ASN A 26 23.04 14.45 1.85
C ASN A 26 22.02 14.21 2.98
N LEU A 27 21.69 12.95 3.28
CA LEU A 27 20.71 12.59 4.32
C LEU A 27 19.35 13.30 4.15
N LYS A 28 18.92 13.47 2.90
CA LYS A 28 17.62 14.06 2.57
C LYS A 28 16.48 13.24 3.17
N ASN A 29 15.38 13.92 3.51
CA ASN A 29 14.19 13.25 4.03
C ASN A 29 13.57 12.31 2.99
N VAL A 30 13.21 11.10 3.40
CA VAL A 30 12.61 10.09 2.49
C VAL A 30 11.29 9.58 3.06
N THR A 31 10.27 9.49 2.21
CA THR A 31 9.01 8.81 2.50
C THR A 31 8.84 7.64 1.52
N LEU A 32 8.50 6.45 2.03
CA LEU A 32 8.46 5.20 1.27
C LEU A 32 7.09 4.53 1.41
N GLU A 33 6.34 4.45 0.31
CA GLU A 33 5.11 3.65 0.19
C GLU A 33 5.43 2.37 -0.59
N LEU A 34 5.64 1.28 0.15
CA LEU A 34 6.18 0.04 -0.42
C LEU A 34 5.07 -1.00 -0.64
N GLY A 35 5.45 -2.13 -1.22
CA GLY A 35 4.51 -3.24 -1.42
C GLY A 35 3.95 -3.76 -0.09
N GLY A 36 2.73 -4.29 -0.15
CA GLY A 36 2.05 -4.92 0.99
C GLY A 36 1.28 -6.15 0.55
N LYS A 37 1.09 -7.10 1.48
CA LYS A 37 0.23 -8.26 1.30
C LYS A 37 -0.98 -8.12 2.21
N SER A 38 -1.89 -7.23 1.82
CA SER A 38 -3.06 -6.89 2.63
C SER A 38 -4.02 -8.09 2.70
N PRO A 39 -4.28 -8.65 3.90
CA PRO A 39 -5.23 -9.75 4.06
C PRO A 39 -6.67 -9.25 4.00
N ASN A 40 -7.58 -10.16 3.65
CA ASN A 40 -9.02 -9.96 3.79
C ASN A 40 -9.54 -11.06 4.75
N ILE A 41 -10.18 -10.65 5.85
CA ILE A 41 -10.65 -11.55 6.92
C ILE A 41 -12.17 -11.45 7.00
N ILE A 42 -12.84 -12.60 6.85
CA ILE A 42 -14.30 -12.69 6.82
C ILE A 42 -14.74 -13.47 8.06
N PHE A 43 -15.66 -12.88 8.82
CA PHE A 43 -16.25 -13.52 9.99
C PHE A 43 -17.54 -14.28 9.62
N ASP A 44 -17.92 -15.23 10.47
CA ASP A 44 -19.07 -16.12 10.30
C ASP A 44 -20.42 -15.40 10.17
N HIS A 45 -20.57 -14.26 10.83
CA HIS A 45 -21.78 -13.43 10.84
C HIS A 45 -21.83 -12.42 9.69
N ALA A 46 -20.86 -12.44 8.76
CA ALA A 46 -20.84 -11.51 7.65
C ALA A 46 -21.87 -11.89 6.57
N ASP A 47 -22.57 -10.89 6.03
CA ASP A 47 -23.51 -11.08 4.91
C ASP A 47 -22.74 -11.52 3.65
N LEU A 48 -22.89 -12.79 3.27
CA LEU A 48 -22.19 -13.40 2.16
C LEU A 48 -22.48 -12.70 0.82
N GLY A 49 -23.68 -12.15 0.63
CA GLY A 49 -24.03 -11.43 -0.61
C GLY A 49 -23.19 -10.17 -0.79
N GLN A 50 -22.90 -9.47 0.29
CA GLN A 50 -22.03 -8.28 0.27
C GLN A 50 -20.55 -8.66 0.30
N VAL A 51 -20.16 -9.66 1.09
CA VAL A 51 -18.77 -10.10 1.22
C VAL A 51 -18.16 -10.47 -0.13
N VAL A 52 -18.89 -11.20 -0.97
CA VAL A 52 -18.38 -11.61 -2.29
C VAL A 52 -18.03 -10.39 -3.14
N ASN A 53 -18.90 -9.39 -3.18
CA ASN A 53 -18.69 -8.16 -3.95
C ASN A 53 -17.48 -7.38 -3.43
N TRP A 54 -17.37 -7.21 -2.10
CA TRP A 54 -16.28 -6.45 -1.50
C TRP A 54 -14.92 -7.17 -1.57
N ALA A 55 -14.91 -8.49 -1.41
CA ALA A 55 -13.70 -9.29 -1.55
C ALA A 55 -13.21 -9.29 -3.01
N ALA A 56 -14.12 -9.48 -3.95
CA ALA A 56 -13.82 -9.40 -5.38
C ALA A 56 -13.31 -8.00 -5.75
N PHE A 57 -13.97 -6.94 -5.27
CA PHE A 57 -13.53 -5.57 -5.46
C PHE A 57 -12.11 -5.35 -4.90
N GLY A 58 -11.83 -5.75 -3.66
CA GLY A 58 -10.52 -5.56 -3.04
C GLY A 58 -9.37 -6.25 -3.77
N ILE A 59 -9.63 -7.36 -4.47
CA ILE A 59 -8.62 -8.12 -5.21
C ILE A 59 -8.50 -7.65 -6.67
N LEU A 60 -9.63 -7.43 -7.34
CA LEU A 60 -9.68 -7.25 -8.79
C LEU A 60 -9.71 -5.79 -9.23
N SER A 61 -10.20 -4.87 -8.40
CA SER A 61 -10.36 -3.45 -8.79
C SER A 61 -9.03 -2.74 -9.07
N VAL A 62 -7.92 -3.24 -8.52
CA VAL A 62 -6.59 -2.62 -8.62
C VAL A 62 -5.73 -3.28 -9.72
N PHE A 63 -6.27 -4.28 -10.42
CA PHE A 63 -5.56 -5.04 -11.45
C PHE A 63 -5.55 -4.40 -12.86
N PRO A 64 -5.63 -3.06 -12.97
CA PRO A 64 -4.82 -2.34 -13.94
C PRO A 64 -3.97 -1.30 -13.19
N SER A 65 -2.76 -1.70 -12.80
CA SER A 65 -1.62 -0.80 -12.56
C SER A 65 -1.84 0.44 -11.67
N ARG A 66 -1.94 0.25 -10.33
CA ARG A 66 -1.19 1.06 -9.32
C ARG A 66 -1.59 0.77 -7.86
N VAL A 67 -0.58 0.83 -7.01
CA VAL A 67 -0.54 0.69 -5.54
C VAL A 67 -1.60 1.56 -4.84
N GLY A 68 -2.39 1.00 -3.91
CA GLY A 68 -3.31 1.76 -3.07
C GLY A 68 -3.98 0.93 -1.98
N LEU A 69 -3.48 1.04 -0.75
CA LEU A 69 -4.04 0.45 0.48
C LEU A 69 -5.44 1.02 0.78
N ARG A 70 -6.41 0.21 1.23
CA ARG A 70 -7.55 0.73 2.01
C ARG A 70 -8.12 -0.29 3.00
N LEU A 71 -8.01 0.08 4.28
CA LEU A 71 -8.79 -0.45 5.40
C LEU A 71 -10.27 -0.22 5.11
N MET A 72 -11.07 -1.28 5.03
CA MET A 72 -12.51 -1.17 5.26
C MET A 72 -12.71 -1.11 6.76
N SER A 73 -13.01 0.09 7.26
CA SER A 73 -13.71 0.17 8.54
C SER A 73 -15.11 -0.38 8.30
N CYS A 74 -15.42 -1.48 8.98
CA CYS A 74 -16.79 -1.82 9.31
C CYS A 74 -17.39 -0.61 10.04
N ALA A 75 -18.24 0.16 9.36
CA ALA A 75 -19.05 1.21 9.95
C ALA A 75 -20.50 0.80 9.73
N SER A 76 -21.00 0.00 10.68
CA SER A 76 -22.43 -0.12 10.93
C SER A 76 -22.92 1.17 11.58
N ARG A 77 -23.39 2.10 10.75
CA ARG A 77 -24.56 2.95 11.00
C ARG A 77 -24.97 3.65 9.72
#